data_AF-A0A382RC42-F1
#
_entry.id   AF-A0A382RC42-F1
#
_cell.length_a   1.000
_cell.length_b   1.000
_cell.length_c   1.000
_cell.angle_alpha   90.00
_cell.angle_beta   90.00
_cell.angle_gamma   90.00
#
_symmetry.space_group_name_H-M   'P 1'
#
loop_
_entity.id
_entity.type
_entity.pdbx_description
1 polymer ?
#
loop_
_entity_poly.entity_id
_entity_poly.type
_entity_poly.pdbx_seq_one_letter_code
_entity_poly.pdbx_strand_id
1 'polypeptide(L)'
;MEVQFKDINLKRKYDSLSQTMRSMESTIVAYSGGVDSTLVAAVAHENLGHKAVIVTANSASLAPSEFNELLKIARQSNFNHRVIYTKEVQTSQYKENTPQRCYFCKEELYTELKKLASDEDIPWIANGTNVDDLGDFRPGLKAAKDFMIRSPLVEADINKNE
;
A
#
# COMPACT_ATOMS: atom_id res chain seq x y z
N MET A 1 -10.02 7.06 -17.44
CA MET A 1 -9.06 7.58 -18.43
C MET A 1 -8.47 6.34 -19.08
N GLU A 2 -8.68 6.09 -20.37
CA GLU A 2 -8.16 4.87 -21.00
C GLU A 2 -6.64 4.95 -21.10
N VAL A 3 -5.93 4.09 -20.38
CA VAL A 3 -4.47 3.97 -20.49
C VAL A 3 -4.15 3.31 -21.83
N GLN A 4 -3.53 4.06 -22.74
CA GLN A 4 -3.09 3.54 -24.03
C GLN A 4 -1.71 2.89 -23.90
N PHE A 5 -1.68 1.56 -23.88
CA PHE A 5 -0.46 0.78 -23.85
C PHE A 5 0.11 0.58 -25.26
N LYS A 6 1.35 1.01 -25.48
CA LYS A 6 2.11 0.71 -26.72
C LYS A 6 2.77 -0.68 -26.68
N ASP A 7 3.00 -1.21 -25.48
CA ASP A 7 3.57 -2.52 -25.24
C ASP A 7 2.48 -3.49 -24.74
N ILE A 8 2.32 -4.61 -25.45
CA ILE A 8 1.32 -5.64 -25.12
C ILE A 8 1.62 -6.37 -23.81
N ASN A 9 2.90 -6.47 -23.42
CA ASN A 9 3.30 -7.09 -22.16
C ASN A 9 2.92 -6.19 -20.97
N LEU A 10 3.18 -4.89 -21.07
CA LEU A 10 2.74 -3.92 -20.04
C LEU A 10 1.22 -3.94 -19.89
N LYS A 11 0.49 -3.99 -21.01
CA LYS A 11 -0.97 -4.13 -20.98
C LYS A 11 -1.41 -5.38 -20.21
N ARG A 12 -0.80 -6.54 -20.48
CA ARG A 12 -1.14 -7.80 -19.79
C ARG A 12 -0.88 -7.72 -18.29
N LYS A 13 0.24 -7.13 -17.87
CA LYS A 13 0.57 -6.94 -16.45
C LYS A 13 -0.43 -6.00 -15.77
N TYR A 14 -0.77 -4.89 -16.40
CA TYR A 14 -1.81 -3.98 -15.89
C TYR A 14 -3.20 -4.64 -15.84
N ASP A 15 -3.57 -5.43 -16.85
CA ASP A 15 -4.82 -6.20 -16.85
C ASP A 15 -4.85 -7.22 -15.70
N SER A 16 -3.71 -7.87 -15.42
CA SER A 16 -3.53 -8.79 -14.29
C SER A 16 -3.67 -8.09 -12.93
N LEU A 17 -3.04 -6.92 -12.76
CA LEU A 17 -3.18 -6.08 -11.58
C LEU A 17 -4.64 -5.65 -11.37
N SER A 18 -5.31 -5.21 -12.44
CA SER A 18 -6.73 -4.84 -12.40
C SER A 18 -7.62 -6.02 -12.04
N GLN A 19 -7.34 -7.19 -12.59
CA GLN A 19 -8.06 -8.42 -12.25
C GLN A 19 -7.87 -8.82 -10.79
N THR A 20 -6.65 -8.67 -10.27
CA THR A 20 -6.33 -8.88 -8.86
C THR A 20 -7.17 -7.97 -7.97
N MET A 21 -7.27 -6.66 -8.29
CA MET A 21 -8.14 -5.74 -7.55
C MET A 21 -9.60 -6.16 -7.59
N ARG A 22 -10.14 -6.47 -8.77
CA ARG A 22 -11.54 -6.91 -8.91
C ARG A 22 -11.84 -8.17 -8.11
N SER A 23 -10.89 -9.11 -8.05
CA SER A 23 -11.04 -10.36 -7.28
C SER A 23 -11.09 -10.15 -5.76
N MET A 24 -10.58 -9.02 -5.25
CA MET A 24 -10.65 -8.69 -3.83
C MET A 24 -12.03 -8.18 -3.41
N GLU A 25 -12.85 -7.69 -4.35
CA GLU A 25 -14.19 -7.09 -4.14
C GLU A 25 -14.22 -5.79 -3.28
N SER A 26 -13.43 -5.72 -2.21
CA SER A 26 -13.10 -4.54 -1.41
C SER A 26 -11.70 -4.70 -0.80
N THR A 27 -10.99 -3.59 -0.60
CA THR A 27 -9.61 -3.65 -0.08
C THR A 27 -9.19 -2.34 0.59
N ILE A 28 -8.35 -2.45 1.60
CA ILE A 28 -7.58 -1.34 2.14
C ILE A 28 -6.22 -1.30 1.43
N VAL A 29 -5.83 -0.15 0.89
CA VAL A 29 -4.51 0.05 0.29
C VAL A 29 -3.65 0.90 1.21
N ALA A 30 -2.52 0.35 1.65
CA ALA A 30 -1.50 1.11 2.38
C ALA A 30 -0.78 2.08 1.42
N TYR A 31 -1.09 3.37 1.55
CA TYR A 31 -0.62 4.43 0.65
C TYR A 31 0.45 5.31 1.32
N SER A 32 1.68 5.22 0.80
CA SER A 32 2.83 5.99 1.29
C SER A 32 3.23 7.15 0.37
N GLY A 33 2.58 7.31 -0.79
CA GLY A 33 2.90 8.33 -1.80
C GLY A 33 4.04 8.00 -2.74
N GLY A 34 4.74 6.87 -2.52
CA GLY A 34 5.70 6.36 -3.49
C GLY A 34 4.99 5.88 -4.75
N VAL A 35 5.67 5.96 -5.89
CA VAL A 35 5.13 5.60 -7.22
C VAL A 35 4.37 4.27 -7.23
N ASP A 36 4.94 3.24 -6.60
CA ASP A 36 4.33 1.90 -6.53
C ASP A 36 3.01 1.90 -5.75
N SER A 37 3.01 2.50 -4.55
CA SER A 37 1.80 2.60 -3.72
C SER A 37 0.72 3.48 -4.35
N THR A 38 1.14 4.50 -5.10
CA THR A 38 0.25 5.37 -5.87
C THR A 38 -0.40 4.62 -7.02
N LEU A 39 0.37 3.80 -7.74
CA LEU A 39 -0.16 2.94 -8.81
C LEU A 39 -1.20 1.96 -8.26
N VAL A 40 -0.89 1.27 -7.16
CA VAL A 40 -1.83 0.35 -6.50
C VAL A 40 -3.10 1.09 -6.05
N ALA A 41 -2.96 2.27 -5.44
CA ALA A 41 -4.11 3.08 -5.01
C ALA A 41 -4.98 3.52 -6.19
N ALA A 42 -4.36 3.99 -7.28
CA ALA A 42 -5.07 4.41 -8.48
C ALA A 42 -5.82 3.25 -9.14
N VAL A 43 -5.18 2.10 -9.34
CA VAL A 43 -5.80 0.92 -9.97
C VAL A 43 -6.87 0.30 -9.08
N ALA A 44 -6.68 0.29 -7.77
CA ALA A 44 -7.71 -0.13 -6.82
C ALA A 44 -8.94 0.79 -6.90
N HIS A 45 -8.73 2.11 -6.88
CA HIS A 45 -9.83 3.08 -7.02
C HIS A 45 -10.54 2.96 -8.37
N GLU A 46 -9.81 2.80 -9.46
CA GLU A 46 -10.37 2.63 -10.80
C GLU A 46 -11.27 1.39 -10.90
N ASN A 47 -10.88 0.28 -10.28
CA ASN A 47 -11.61 -0.99 -10.39
C ASN A 47 -12.70 -1.19 -9.31
N LEU A 48 -12.53 -0.59 -8.13
CA LEU A 48 -13.40 -0.84 -6.97
C LEU A 48 -14.14 0.43 -6.49
N GLY A 49 -13.79 1.61 -7.01
CA GLY A 49 -14.38 2.89 -6.62
C GLY A 49 -14.23 3.15 -5.12
N HIS A 50 -15.36 3.38 -4.44
CA HIS A 50 -15.38 3.62 -3.00
C HIS A 50 -15.09 2.36 -2.16
N LYS A 51 -15.10 1.15 -2.74
CA LYS A 51 -14.73 -0.09 -2.02
C LYS A 51 -13.22 -0.27 -1.87
N ALA A 52 -12.41 0.59 -2.52
CA ALA A 52 -10.99 0.72 -2.25
C ALA A 52 -10.77 1.86 -1.23
N VAL A 53 -10.41 1.49 0.00
CA VAL A 53 -10.09 2.46 1.06
C VAL A 53 -8.59 2.73 1.02
N ILE A 54 -8.20 3.94 0.63
CA ILE A 54 -6.79 4.33 0.49
C ILE A 54 -6.33 4.92 1.82
N VAL A 55 -5.36 4.30 2.49
CA VAL A 55 -4.99 4.67 3.87
C VAL A 55 -3.58 5.22 3.94
N THR A 56 -3.44 6.43 4.46
CA THR A 56 -2.14 7.00 4.85
C THR A 56 -1.96 6.87 6.36
N ALA A 57 -0.83 6.29 6.77
CA ALA A 57 -0.43 6.32 8.17
C ALA A 57 0.34 7.60 8.46
N ASN A 58 -0.21 8.42 9.34
CA ASN A 58 0.50 9.57 9.89
C ASN A 58 1.32 9.10 11.07
N SER A 59 2.64 9.10 10.89
CA SER A 59 3.59 8.70 11.92
C SER A 59 4.62 9.78 12.17
N ALA A 60 5.34 9.70 13.29
CA ALA A 60 6.40 10.64 13.63
C ALA A 60 7.58 10.64 12.63
N SER A 61 7.66 9.63 11.74
CA SER A 61 8.68 9.58 10.69
C SER A 61 8.25 10.24 9.39
N LEU A 62 6.97 10.59 9.24
CA LEU A 62 6.44 11.26 8.06
C LEU A 62 6.46 12.78 8.29
N ALA A 63 7.16 13.52 7.42
CA ALA A 63 7.22 14.96 7.59
C ALA A 63 5.82 15.59 7.38
N PRO A 64 5.43 16.62 8.15
CA PRO A 64 4.12 17.27 7.99
C PRO A 64 3.87 17.78 6.57
N SER A 65 4.91 18.26 5.87
CA SER A 65 4.81 18.70 4.48
C SER A 65 4.50 17.54 3.53
N GLU A 66 5.14 16.39 3.72
CA GLU A 66 4.88 15.18 2.93
C GLU A 66 3.46 14.68 3.19
N PHE A 67 3.06 14.59 4.46
CA PHE A 67 1.71 14.20 4.84
C PHE A 67 0.64 15.09 4.18
N ASN A 68 0.83 16.41 4.21
CA ASN A 68 -0.10 17.35 3.56
C ASN A 68 -0.18 17.15 2.03
N GLU A 69 0.93 16.82 1.38
CA GLU A 69 0.93 16.52 -0.06
C GLU A 69 0.19 15.21 -0.35
N LEU A 70 0.34 14.17 0.50
CA LEU A 70 -0.45 12.93 0.38
C LEU A 70 -1.95 13.20 0.48
N LEU A 71 -2.38 14.03 1.44
CA LEU A 71 -3.79 14.41 1.58
C LEU A 71 -4.31 15.17 0.37
N LYS A 72 -3.49 16.05 -0.20
CA LYS A 72 -3.83 16.82 -1.39
C LYS A 72 -4.00 15.91 -2.61
N ILE A 73 -3.05 15.01 -2.84
CA ILE A 73 -3.13 14.02 -3.95
C ILE A 73 -4.37 13.15 -3.76
N ALA A 74 -4.60 12.59 -2.57
CA ALA A 74 -5.76 11.75 -2.31
C ALA A 74 -7.09 12.46 -2.59
N ARG A 75 -7.20 13.75 -2.24
CA ARG A 75 -8.37 14.58 -2.57
C ARG A 75 -8.50 14.83 -4.07
N GLN A 76 -7.41 15.19 -4.74
CA GLN A 76 -7.41 15.45 -6.19
C GLN A 76 -7.76 14.21 -7.01
N SER A 77 -7.35 13.02 -6.53
CA SER A 77 -7.67 11.73 -7.12
C SER A 77 -9.04 11.19 -6.71
N ASN A 78 -9.81 11.91 -5.89
CA ASN A 78 -11.12 11.50 -5.36
C ASN A 78 -11.11 10.12 -4.67
N PHE A 79 -10.02 9.78 -3.99
CA PHE A 79 -9.91 8.52 -3.28
C PHE A 79 -10.85 8.49 -2.07
N ASN A 80 -11.40 7.30 -1.77
CA ASN A 80 -11.98 7.03 -0.46
C ASN A 80 -10.84 6.94 0.57
N HIS A 81 -10.33 8.09 0.98
CA HIS A 81 -9.10 8.20 1.75
C HIS A 81 -9.37 8.18 3.27
N ARG A 82 -8.50 7.51 4.02
CA ARG A 82 -8.48 7.54 5.48
C ARG A 82 -7.07 7.83 5.98
N VAL A 83 -7.01 8.42 7.16
CA VAL A 83 -5.78 8.60 7.91
C VAL A 83 -5.87 7.77 9.18
N ILE A 84 -4.83 6.96 9.40
CA ILE A 84 -4.59 6.31 10.69
C ILE A 84 -3.37 6.95 11.34
N TYR A 85 -3.25 6.83 12.66
CA TYR A 85 -2.13 7.37 13.42
C TYR A 85 -1.36 6.20 14.01
N THR A 86 -0.10 6.05 13.62
CA THR A 86 0.77 5.00 14.18
C THR A 86 1.68 5.60 15.24
N LYS A 87 1.99 4.81 16.28
CA LYS A 87 2.77 5.27 17.44
C LYS A 87 4.07 4.47 17.59
N GLU A 88 4.62 3.97 16.49
CA GLU A 88 5.76 3.06 16.48
C GLU A 88 6.98 3.63 17.23
N VAL A 89 7.19 4.96 17.20
CA VAL A 89 8.25 5.67 17.94
C VAL A 89 8.14 5.55 19.47
N GLN A 90 6.99 5.14 20.00
CA GLN A 90 6.79 4.93 21.44
C GLN A 90 7.25 3.55 21.91
N THR A 91 7.44 2.60 20.98
CA THR A 91 7.91 1.24 21.29
C THR A 91 9.41 1.23 21.57
N SER A 92 9.83 0.42 22.55
CA SER A 92 11.25 0.24 22.89
C SER A 92 12.04 -0.32 21.70
N GLN A 93 11.44 -1.26 20.96
CA GLN A 93 12.10 -1.90 19.81
C GLN A 93 12.39 -0.92 18.66
N TYR A 94 11.56 0.11 18.47
CA TYR A 94 11.81 1.14 17.47
C TYR A 94 12.95 2.09 17.88
N LYS A 95 13.04 2.40 19.19
CA LYS A 95 14.05 3.31 19.75
C LYS A 95 15.46 2.75 19.71
N GLU A 96 15.62 1.42 19.66
CA GLU A 96 16.92 0.76 19.55
C GLU A 96 17.60 0.99 18.19
N ASN A 97 16.86 1.48 17.17
CA ASN A 97 17.37 1.82 15.84
C ASN A 97 18.23 0.71 15.19
N THR A 98 17.85 -0.55 15.43
CA THR A 98 18.48 -1.72 14.78
C THR A 98 17.96 -1.88 13.35
N PRO A 99 18.59 -2.74 12.51
CA PRO A 99 18.06 -3.06 11.18
C PRO A 99 16.60 -3.58 11.17
N GLN A 100 16.06 -4.00 12.31
CA GLN A 100 14.67 -4.43 12.46
C GLN A 100 13.65 -3.28 12.56
N ARG A 101 14.09 -2.02 12.65
CA ARG A 101 13.20 -0.85 12.72
C ARG A 101 12.13 -0.86 11.61
N CYS A 102 12.50 -1.28 10.39
CA CYS A 102 11.57 -1.40 9.27
C CYS A 102 10.48 -2.44 9.49
N TYR A 103 10.78 -3.56 10.17
CA TYR A 103 9.79 -4.58 10.52
C TYR A 103 8.79 -4.00 11.53
N PHE A 104 9.26 -3.41 12.63
CA PHE A 104 8.37 -2.87 13.68
C PHE A 104 7.49 -1.72 13.17
N CYS A 105 8.02 -0.87 12.28
CA CYS A 105 7.21 0.15 11.61
C CYS A 105 6.06 -0.47 10.79
N LYS A 106 6.36 -1.55 10.05
CA LYS A 106 5.35 -2.26 9.26
C LYS A 106 4.38 -3.07 10.11
N GLU A 107 4.85 -3.67 11.20
CA GLU A 107 4.03 -4.39 12.17
C GLU A 107 2.96 -3.47 12.79
N GLU A 108 3.36 -2.30 13.28
CA GLU A 108 2.42 -1.29 13.80
C GLU A 108 1.43 -0.85 12.70
N LEU A 109 1.93 -0.51 11.51
CA LEU A 109 1.09 -0.14 10.37
C LEU A 109 0.05 -1.22 10.06
N TYR A 110 0.47 -2.48 9.91
CA TYR A 110 -0.42 -3.57 9.54
C TYR A 110 -1.37 -3.95 10.68
N THR A 111 -0.96 -3.76 11.94
CA THR A 111 -1.85 -3.91 13.10
C THR A 111 -2.99 -2.91 13.05
N GLU A 112 -2.70 -1.63 12.84
CA GLU A 112 -3.73 -0.58 12.75
C GLU A 112 -4.61 -0.76 11.51
N LEU A 113 -4.05 -1.16 10.36
CA LEU A 113 -4.84 -1.46 9.17
C LEU A 113 -5.74 -2.68 9.35
N LYS A 114 -5.30 -3.73 10.08
CA LYS A 114 -6.14 -4.89 10.39
C LYS A 114 -7.32 -4.53 11.30
N LYS A 115 -7.13 -3.60 12.25
CA LYS A 115 -8.24 -3.07 13.05
C LYS A 115 -9.26 -2.36 12.17
N LEU A 116 -8.81 -1.42 11.34
CA LEU A 116 -9.67 -0.72 10.39
C LEU A 116 -10.38 -1.69 9.43
N ALA A 117 -9.67 -2.69 8.93
CA ALA A 117 -10.23 -3.74 8.07
C ALA A 117 -11.35 -4.51 8.77
N SER A 118 -11.16 -4.85 10.05
CA SER A 118 -12.18 -5.52 10.86
C SER A 118 -13.38 -4.62 11.17
N ASP A 119 -13.15 -3.33 11.44
CA ASP A 119 -14.21 -2.39 11.79
C ASP A 119 -15.09 -2.03 10.58
N GLU A 120 -14.54 -2.08 9.36
CA GLU A 120 -15.25 -1.77 8.11
C GLU A 120 -15.64 -3.02 7.30
N ASP A 121 -15.47 -4.24 7.84
CA ASP A 121 -15.73 -5.52 7.16
C ASP A 121 -15.01 -5.66 5.80
N ILE A 122 -13.75 -5.19 5.72
CA ILE A 122 -12.92 -5.27 4.53
C ILE A 122 -11.93 -6.46 4.65
N PRO A 123 -12.01 -7.47 3.77
CA PRO A 123 -11.25 -8.71 3.94
C PRO A 123 -9.77 -8.59 3.55
N TRP A 124 -9.41 -7.62 2.71
CA TRP A 124 -8.07 -7.52 2.13
C TRP A 124 -7.35 -6.23 2.49
N ILE A 125 -6.03 -6.36 2.65
CA ILE A 125 -5.11 -5.24 2.75
C ILE A 125 -4.02 -5.45 1.69
N ALA A 126 -3.75 -4.41 0.90
CA ALA A 126 -2.75 -4.38 -0.15
C ALA A 126 -1.64 -3.36 0.13
N ASN A 127 -0.43 -3.63 -0.37
CA ASN A 127 0.71 -2.70 -0.35
C ASN A 127 1.27 -2.46 -1.76
N GLY A 128 2.21 -1.52 -1.87
CA GLY A 128 2.93 -1.21 -3.10
C GLY A 128 4.25 -1.96 -3.29
N THR A 129 4.45 -3.15 -2.70
CA THR A 129 5.67 -3.94 -2.95
C THR A 129 5.66 -4.45 -4.39
N ASN A 130 6.77 -4.29 -5.12
CA ASN A 130 6.98 -4.76 -6.49
C ASN A 130 8.02 -5.90 -6.56
N VAL A 131 8.24 -6.44 -7.77
CA VAL A 131 9.12 -7.61 -7.96
C VAL A 131 10.59 -7.33 -7.57
N ASP A 132 11.11 -6.14 -7.84
CA ASP A 132 12.51 -5.81 -7.51
C ASP A 132 12.76 -5.80 -6.00
N ASP A 133 11.73 -5.55 -5.19
CA ASP A 133 11.85 -5.56 -3.74
C ASP A 133 12.12 -6.97 -3.17
N LEU A 134 11.75 -8.04 -3.90
CA LEU A 134 11.85 -9.43 -3.44
C LEU A 134 13.29 -9.95 -3.29
N GLY A 135 14.25 -9.36 -4.01
CA GLY A 135 15.66 -9.76 -3.99
C GLY A 135 16.45 -9.24 -2.79
N ASP A 136 15.95 -8.22 -2.09
CA ASP A 136 16.62 -7.63 -0.94
C ASP A 136 16.13 -8.30 0.37
N PHE A 137 17.05 -8.58 1.30
CA PHE A 137 16.65 -8.90 2.68
C PHE A 137 16.02 -7.66 3.32
N ARG A 138 14.68 -7.58 3.26
CA ARG A 138 13.89 -6.47 3.79
C ARG A 138 12.98 -6.96 4.90
N PRO A 139 13.27 -6.61 6.16
CA PRO A 139 12.41 -6.94 7.29
C PRO A 139 10.94 -6.50 7.10
N GLY A 140 10.68 -5.44 6.33
CA GLY A 140 9.32 -5.01 5.98
C GLY A 140 8.52 -6.02 5.14
N LEU A 141 9.16 -6.81 4.28
CA LEU A 141 8.49 -7.88 3.51
C LEU A 141 8.08 -9.05 4.39
N LYS A 142 8.89 -9.35 5.40
CA LYS A 142 8.54 -10.34 6.42
C LYS A 142 7.26 -9.94 7.15
N ALA A 143 7.15 -8.69 7.60
CA ALA A 143 5.94 -8.18 8.23
C ALA A 143 4.71 -8.29 7.31
N ALA A 144 4.86 -7.97 6.01
CA ALA A 144 3.76 -8.12 5.05
C ALA A 144 3.28 -9.59 4.96
N LYS A 145 4.21 -10.55 4.93
CA LYS A 145 3.89 -11.98 4.93
C LYS A 145 3.20 -12.42 6.23
N ASP A 146 3.75 -12.01 7.38
CA ASP A 146 3.24 -12.39 8.70
C ASP A 146 1.81 -11.87 8.93
N PHE A 147 1.47 -10.71 8.36
CA PHE A 147 0.13 -10.09 8.43
C PHE A 147 -0.80 -10.47 7.26
N MET A 148 -0.37 -11.36 6.36
CA MET A 148 -1.11 -11.76 5.16
C MET A 148 -1.53 -10.56 4.30
N ILE A 149 -0.62 -9.60 4.11
CA ILE A 149 -0.80 -8.44 3.25
C ILE A 149 -0.53 -8.84 1.80
N ARG A 150 -1.43 -8.45 0.90
CA ARG A 150 -1.30 -8.70 -0.54
C ARG A 150 -0.33 -7.69 -1.16
N SER A 151 0.41 -8.12 -2.18
CA SER A 151 1.36 -7.28 -2.91
C SER A 151 1.01 -7.34 -4.40
N PRO A 152 0.00 -6.57 -4.84
CA PRO A 152 -0.60 -6.78 -6.16
C PRO A 152 0.36 -6.54 -7.34
N LEU A 153 1.39 -5.69 -7.17
CA LEU A 153 2.42 -5.51 -8.19
C LEU A 153 3.29 -6.77 -8.34
N VAL A 154 3.67 -7.42 -7.24
CA VAL A 154 4.33 -8.73 -7.27
C VAL A 154 3.44 -9.78 -7.93
N GLU A 155 2.16 -9.82 -7.58
CA GLU A 155 1.20 -10.79 -8.13
C GLU A 155 0.96 -10.59 -9.64
N ALA A 156 1.16 -9.37 -10.13
CA ALA A 156 1.10 -9.02 -11.55
C ALA A 156 2.47 -9.06 -12.26
N ASP A 157 3.54 -9.50 -11.58
CA ASP A 157 4.92 -9.53 -12.07
C ASP A 157 5.46 -8.15 -12.50
N ILE A 158 5.01 -7.07 -11.87
CA ILE A 158 5.43 -5.68 -12.19
C ILE A 158 6.70 -5.32 -11.43
N ASN A 159 7.71 -4.85 -12.15
CA ASN A 159 8.96 -4.31 -11.62
C ASN A 159 9.03 -2.77 -11.77
N LYS A 160 10.08 -2.13 -11.27
CA LYS A 160 10.23 -0.65 -11.23
C LYS A 160 10.33 0.01 -12.60
N ASN A 161 10.71 -0.72 -13.65
CA ASN A 161 10.90 -0.19 -14.99
C ASN A 161 9.63 -0.30 -15.86
N GLU A 162 8.52 -0.77 -15.29
CA GLU A 162 7.24 -1.04 -15.95
C GLU A 162 6.14 -0.11 -15.45
#